data_AF-A0A816ADQ1-F1
#
_entry.id   AF-A0A816ADQ1-F1
#
_cell.length_a   1.000
_cell.length_b   1.000
_cell.length_c   1.000
_cell.angle_alpha   90.00
_cell.angle_beta   90.00
_cell.angle_gamma   90.00
#
_symmetry.space_group_name_H-M   'P 1'
#
loop_
_entity.id
_entity.type
_entity.pdbx_description
1 polymer ?
#
loop_
_entity_poly.entity_id
_entity_poly.type
_entity_poly.pdbx_seq_one_letter_code
_entity_poly.pdbx_strand_id
1 'polypeptide(L)'
;MQISVRESNIYFRKSTWPIDEQGRSLKTNFLALDWTGFFGSGAGEGERVQCPSSNTTFIWTRQQNRIHEIDFIISHGADGSIPFDHLHLNKDKQQYTMAFIMESEVHSGTGDGWARFNFKMTYNLDDSYPEPATYFDMNPYLIDLLAPPIIPFENKEKQADVVWIISNCHAHNGREGFVGRLMQEIKVDSYGSCLNNRHGYGARMVDNFDAYKKYKFVIAIENSNCLDYVTEKLVLAVRSGSIPIVAGFNGRPDYRRYLPEHSYINIFDYASIKDLVNDLKRIGNNKTLYESYLWYKKHDKDISKLRELSLTEKLKHFADVIGSNATMITDGIAGKERSENKVCKLNRFVRQTPWQDIAAHKKTARADSSIACLRGQYMLTHFDSPHTNNSKPHRP
;
A
#
# COMPACT_ATOMS: atom_id res chain seq x y z
N MET A 1 47.62 -55.11 -6.35
CA MET A 1 46.73 -54.77 -5.22
C MET A 1 45.79 -53.67 -5.69
N GLN A 2 44.65 -54.04 -6.27
CA GLN A 2 43.62 -53.10 -6.73
C GLN A 2 42.89 -52.53 -5.51
N ILE A 3 42.97 -51.23 -5.29
CA ILE A 3 42.14 -50.53 -4.30
C ILE A 3 40.88 -50.10 -5.04
N SER A 4 39.77 -50.80 -4.81
CA SER A 4 38.45 -50.35 -5.25
C SER A 4 38.05 -49.14 -4.41
N VAL A 5 37.91 -47.98 -5.05
CA VAL A 5 37.19 -46.86 -4.45
C VAL A 5 35.71 -47.20 -4.59
N ARG A 6 35.07 -47.57 -3.48
CA ARG A 6 33.61 -47.69 -3.42
C ARG A 6 33.04 -46.29 -3.60
N GLU A 7 32.32 -46.07 -4.69
CA GLU A 7 31.35 -44.98 -4.81
C GLU A 7 30.36 -45.09 -3.65
N SER A 8 30.53 -44.23 -2.65
CA SER A 8 29.48 -43.96 -1.69
C SER A 8 28.42 -43.15 -2.43
N ASN A 9 27.38 -43.83 -2.92
CA ASN A 9 26.10 -43.21 -3.24
C ASN A 9 25.58 -42.51 -1.97
N ILE A 10 25.93 -41.23 -1.82
CA ILE A 10 25.28 -40.34 -0.85
C ILE A 10 23.90 -40.09 -1.43
N TYR A 11 22.96 -40.96 -1.07
CA TYR A 11 21.56 -40.62 -1.10
C TYR A 11 21.41 -39.31 -0.32
N PHE A 12 21.17 -38.20 -1.02
CA PHE A 12 20.59 -37.01 -0.41
C PHE A 12 19.30 -37.48 0.25
N ARG A 13 19.33 -37.79 1.56
CA ARG A 13 18.11 -37.86 2.34
C ARG A 13 17.49 -36.48 2.18
N LYS A 14 16.45 -36.37 1.33
CA LYS A 14 15.58 -35.20 1.25
C LYS A 14 15.24 -34.88 2.70
N SER A 15 15.83 -33.83 3.26
CA SER A 15 15.55 -33.44 4.63
C SER A 15 14.08 -33.07 4.67
N THR A 16 13.27 -33.93 5.28
CA THR A 16 11.85 -33.67 5.48
C THR A 16 11.71 -32.34 6.18
N TRP A 17 10.85 -31.46 5.68
CA TRP A 17 10.52 -30.22 6.36
C TRP A 17 10.09 -30.52 7.80
N PRO A 18 10.70 -29.88 8.82
CA PRO A 18 10.35 -30.16 10.19
C PRO A 18 8.94 -29.60 10.46
N ILE A 19 8.02 -30.47 10.86
CA ILE A 19 6.63 -30.13 11.18
C ILE A 19 6.25 -30.69 12.55
N ASP A 20 5.28 -30.06 13.19
CA ASP A 20 4.64 -30.65 14.38
C ASP A 20 3.55 -31.66 14.00
N GLU A 21 2.90 -32.23 15.02
CA GLU A 21 1.83 -33.23 14.86
C GLU A 21 0.62 -32.69 14.08
N GLN A 22 0.42 -31.38 14.06
CA GLN A 22 -0.65 -30.72 13.31
C GLN A 22 -0.23 -30.35 11.88
N GLY A 23 1.01 -30.60 11.48
CA GLY A 23 1.53 -30.25 10.16
C GLY A 23 1.98 -28.79 10.02
N ARG A 24 2.17 -28.06 11.13
CA ARG A 24 2.67 -26.68 11.12
C ARG A 24 4.19 -26.67 11.05
N SER A 25 4.76 -25.66 10.38
CA SER A 25 6.22 -25.58 10.19
C SER A 25 6.97 -25.27 11.49
N LEU A 26 8.00 -26.07 11.78
CA LEU A 26 8.98 -25.86 12.84
C LEU A 26 10.29 -25.23 12.32
N LYS A 27 10.35 -24.88 11.04
CA LYS A 27 11.54 -24.31 10.41
C LYS A 27 11.79 -22.89 10.91
N THR A 28 13.07 -22.59 11.18
CA THR A 28 13.50 -21.29 11.73
C THR A 28 14.27 -20.43 10.74
N ASN A 29 14.78 -21.01 9.65
CA ASN A 29 15.50 -20.30 8.60
C ASN A 29 14.87 -20.64 7.25
N PHE A 30 14.35 -19.64 6.53
CA PHE A 30 13.69 -19.82 5.25
C PHE A 30 14.51 -19.17 4.13
N LEU A 31 14.69 -19.88 3.03
CA LEU A 31 15.29 -19.34 1.81
C LEU A 31 14.19 -18.82 0.88
N ALA A 32 14.18 -17.51 0.63
CA ALA A 32 13.26 -16.85 -0.30
C ALA A 32 13.94 -16.52 -1.62
N LEU A 33 13.33 -16.95 -2.72
CA LEU A 33 13.68 -16.52 -4.06
C LEU A 33 12.86 -15.27 -4.42
N ASP A 34 13.56 -14.16 -4.61
CA ASP A 34 12.99 -12.99 -5.28
C ASP A 34 12.98 -13.24 -6.79
N TRP A 35 11.80 -13.58 -7.33
CA TRP A 35 11.63 -14.03 -8.70
C TRP A 35 11.77 -12.90 -9.71
N THR A 36 11.07 -11.78 -9.48
CA THR A 36 10.97 -10.65 -10.42
C THR A 36 11.76 -9.41 -9.98
N GLY A 37 12.12 -9.29 -8.71
CA GLY A 37 12.39 -8.01 -8.08
C GLY A 37 11.11 -7.19 -7.84
N PHE A 38 11.21 -6.18 -6.98
CA PHE A 38 10.16 -5.22 -6.63
C PHE A 38 10.40 -3.90 -7.37
N PHE A 39 9.52 -3.54 -8.33
CA PHE A 39 9.68 -2.37 -9.21
C PHE A 39 11.10 -2.23 -9.83
N GLY A 40 11.68 -3.35 -10.28
CA GLY A 40 13.02 -3.39 -10.88
C GLY A 40 14.19 -3.37 -9.88
N SER A 41 13.91 -3.29 -8.58
CA SER A 41 14.90 -3.43 -7.50
C SER A 41 14.70 -4.75 -6.79
N GLY A 42 15.74 -5.60 -6.73
CA GLY A 42 15.64 -6.91 -6.09
C GLY A 42 16.27 -6.94 -4.70
N ALA A 43 15.89 -7.94 -3.90
CA ALA A 43 16.57 -8.21 -2.64
C ALA A 43 18.05 -8.55 -2.86
N GLY A 44 18.90 -8.22 -1.89
CA GLY A 44 20.32 -8.57 -1.95
C GLY A 44 20.53 -10.09 -1.79
N GLU A 45 21.49 -10.67 -2.51
CA GLU A 45 21.86 -12.07 -2.30
C GLU A 45 22.37 -12.27 -0.87
N GLY A 46 21.77 -13.21 -0.13
CA GLY A 46 22.10 -13.48 1.26
C GLY A 46 21.57 -12.43 2.25
N GLU A 47 20.80 -11.44 1.80
CA GLU A 47 20.14 -10.47 2.69
C GLU A 47 19.26 -11.19 3.70
N ARG A 48 19.34 -10.80 4.98
CA ARG A 48 18.65 -11.46 6.08
C ARG A 48 17.59 -10.55 6.69
N VAL A 49 16.37 -11.06 6.79
CA VAL A 49 15.27 -10.42 7.52
C VAL A 49 14.98 -11.25 8.77
N GLN A 50 15.25 -10.68 9.94
CA GLN A 50 14.87 -11.27 11.21
C GLN A 50 13.40 -10.97 11.50
N CYS A 51 12.64 -11.99 11.89
CA CYS A 51 11.23 -11.90 12.26
C CYS A 51 11.07 -12.28 13.74
N PRO A 52 11.14 -11.30 14.67
CA PRO A 52 11.09 -11.57 16.10
C PRO A 52 9.78 -12.21 16.56
N SER A 53 8.65 -11.80 15.97
CA SER A 53 7.31 -12.31 16.26
C SER A 53 7.17 -13.83 16.10
N SER A 54 7.96 -14.40 15.18
CA SER A 54 7.98 -15.83 14.87
C SER A 54 9.32 -16.49 15.20
N ASN A 55 10.30 -15.78 15.76
CA ASN A 55 11.68 -16.26 15.98
C ASN A 55 12.26 -16.97 14.74
N THR A 56 12.14 -16.34 13.56
CA THR A 56 12.60 -16.92 12.29
C THR A 56 13.42 -15.94 11.48
N THR A 57 14.26 -16.45 10.59
CA THR A 57 15.04 -15.66 9.63
C THR A 57 14.59 -15.96 8.21
N PHE A 58 14.34 -14.93 7.41
CA PHE A 58 14.29 -15.01 5.95
C PHE A 58 15.66 -14.69 5.38
N ILE A 59 16.11 -15.49 4.42
CA ILE A 59 17.34 -15.27 3.66
C ILE A 59 16.96 -15.13 2.20
N TRP A 60 17.32 -14.02 1.59
CA TRP A 60 17.02 -13.76 0.19
C TRP A 60 18.06 -14.38 -0.75
N THR A 61 17.59 -14.83 -1.90
CA THR A 61 18.42 -15.19 -3.05
C THR A 61 17.73 -14.74 -4.33
N ARG A 62 18.52 -14.48 -5.37
CA ARG A 62 18.04 -14.24 -6.74
C ARG A 62 18.43 -15.35 -7.70
N GLN A 63 19.02 -16.43 -7.18
CA GLN A 63 19.54 -17.53 -7.95
C GLN A 63 18.42 -18.52 -8.30
N GLN A 64 17.75 -18.30 -9.43
CA GLN A 64 16.65 -19.17 -9.88
C GLN A 64 17.08 -20.63 -10.12
N ASN A 65 18.35 -20.89 -10.43
CA ASN A 65 18.91 -22.25 -10.54
C ASN A 65 18.90 -23.02 -9.20
N ARG A 66 18.70 -22.33 -8.06
CA ARG A 66 18.55 -22.94 -6.74
C ARG A 66 17.10 -23.23 -6.35
N ILE A 67 16.16 -23.16 -7.29
CA ILE A 67 14.71 -23.32 -7.03
C ILE A 67 14.34 -24.55 -6.18
N HIS A 68 15.12 -25.62 -6.24
CA HIS A 68 14.88 -26.82 -5.44
C HIS A 68 15.22 -26.67 -3.95
N GLU A 69 16.00 -25.66 -3.55
CA GLU A 69 16.32 -25.33 -2.16
C GLU A 69 15.35 -24.32 -1.54
N ILE A 70 14.56 -23.64 -2.38
CA ILE A 70 13.73 -22.50 -2.01
C ILE A 70 12.52 -22.92 -1.19
N ASP A 71 12.25 -22.18 -0.12
CA ASP A 71 11.05 -22.34 0.70
C ASP A 71 9.92 -21.43 0.22
N PHE A 72 10.24 -20.20 -0.19
CA PHE A 72 9.28 -19.23 -0.71
C PHE A 72 9.73 -18.64 -2.03
N ILE A 73 8.90 -18.71 -3.06
CA ILE A 73 9.09 -18.02 -4.33
C ILE A 73 8.19 -16.79 -4.32
N ILE A 74 8.78 -15.61 -4.33
CA ILE A 74 8.07 -14.33 -4.17
C ILE A 74 8.18 -13.54 -5.48
N SER A 75 7.03 -13.10 -5.99
CA SER A 75 6.92 -12.38 -7.26
C SER A 75 6.13 -11.09 -7.09
N HIS A 76 6.68 -9.99 -7.60
CA HIS A 76 6.00 -8.70 -7.73
C HIS A 76 5.30 -8.58 -9.10
N GLY A 77 4.43 -9.56 -9.38
CA GLY A 77 3.64 -9.62 -10.61
C GLY A 77 3.01 -10.99 -10.81
N ALA A 78 2.03 -11.05 -11.71
CA ALA A 78 1.47 -12.29 -12.23
C ALA A 78 2.42 -12.94 -13.25
N ASP A 79 3.63 -13.32 -12.83
CA ASP A 79 4.61 -13.94 -13.73
C ASP A 79 4.25 -15.41 -14.03
N GLY A 80 3.90 -15.68 -15.28
CA GLY A 80 3.56 -17.01 -15.77
C GLY A 80 4.75 -17.97 -15.92
N SER A 81 5.99 -17.47 -15.82
CA SER A 81 7.22 -18.28 -15.96
C SER A 81 7.57 -19.10 -14.72
N ILE A 82 6.91 -18.85 -13.59
CA ILE A 82 7.09 -19.67 -12.39
C ILE A 82 6.64 -21.12 -12.70
N PRO A 83 7.48 -22.13 -12.44
CA PRO A 83 7.17 -23.53 -12.76
C PRO A 83 6.27 -24.15 -11.69
N PHE A 84 5.05 -23.63 -11.53
CA PHE A 84 4.10 -24.00 -10.46
C PHE A 84 3.90 -25.52 -10.33
N ASP A 85 3.83 -26.25 -11.46
CA ASP A 85 3.59 -27.69 -11.49
C ASP A 85 4.77 -28.53 -10.96
N HIS A 86 5.96 -27.92 -10.86
CA HIS A 86 7.17 -28.56 -10.34
C HIS A 86 7.44 -28.21 -8.87
N LEU A 87 6.57 -27.41 -8.25
CA LEU A 87 6.70 -27.03 -6.84
C LEU A 87 6.04 -28.08 -5.95
N HIS A 88 6.67 -28.36 -4.83
CA HIS A 88 6.19 -29.34 -3.89
C HIS A 88 5.57 -28.65 -2.69
N LEU A 89 4.28 -28.88 -2.44
CA LEU A 89 3.62 -28.54 -1.19
C LEU A 89 3.06 -29.82 -0.56
N ASN A 90 3.88 -30.45 0.28
CA ASN A 90 3.55 -31.67 1.00
C ASN A 90 4.31 -31.77 2.33
N LYS A 91 4.07 -32.84 3.09
CA LYS A 91 4.70 -33.08 4.40
C LYS A 91 6.24 -33.11 4.34
N ASP A 92 6.84 -33.52 3.22
CA ASP A 92 8.28 -33.69 3.10
C ASP A 92 8.96 -32.40 2.61
N LYS A 93 8.25 -31.57 1.85
CA LYS A 93 8.75 -30.31 1.30
C LYS A 93 7.59 -29.34 1.08
N GLN A 94 7.66 -28.17 1.71
CA GLN A 94 6.63 -27.13 1.59
C GLN A 94 7.23 -25.89 0.89
N GLN A 95 7.32 -25.94 -0.44
CA GLN A 95 7.66 -24.80 -1.27
C GLN A 95 6.40 -23.99 -1.53
N TYR A 96 6.38 -22.76 -1.04
CA TYR A 96 5.27 -21.85 -1.19
C TYR A 96 5.54 -20.82 -2.27
N THR A 97 4.47 -20.36 -2.91
CA THR A 97 4.49 -19.25 -3.87
C THR A 97 3.71 -18.07 -3.30
N MET A 98 4.26 -16.87 -3.43
CA MET A 98 3.64 -15.63 -3.00
C MET A 98 3.61 -14.60 -4.13
N ALA A 99 2.42 -14.12 -4.46
CA ALA A 99 2.24 -12.86 -5.17
C ALA A 99 2.33 -11.75 -4.12
N PHE A 100 3.31 -10.85 -4.28
CA PHE A 100 3.50 -9.68 -3.45
C PHE A 100 3.25 -8.43 -4.30
N ILE A 101 2.02 -7.92 -4.29
CA ILE A 101 1.55 -6.94 -5.28
C ILE A 101 1.17 -5.63 -4.61
N MET A 102 2.03 -4.63 -4.76
CA MET A 102 1.75 -3.27 -4.25
C MET A 102 1.35 -2.29 -5.36
N GLU A 103 1.25 -2.76 -6.60
CA GLU A 103 0.76 -2.00 -7.75
C GLU A 103 -0.72 -2.34 -8.04
N SER A 104 -1.46 -1.42 -8.66
CA SER A 104 -2.86 -1.60 -9.03
C SER A 104 -3.09 -2.77 -9.99
N GLU A 105 -4.29 -3.35 -9.94
CA GLU A 105 -4.67 -4.52 -10.77
C GLU A 105 -4.61 -4.23 -12.29
N VAL A 106 -4.81 -2.99 -12.71
CA VAL A 106 -4.64 -2.62 -14.13
C VAL A 106 -3.18 -2.63 -14.59
N HIS A 107 -2.21 -2.56 -13.66
CA HIS A 107 -0.78 -2.45 -13.96
C HIS A 107 0.04 -3.69 -13.58
N SER A 108 -0.51 -4.60 -12.77
CA SER A 108 0.21 -5.78 -12.26
C SER A 108 -0.39 -7.14 -12.70
N GLY A 109 -1.39 -7.09 -13.58
CA GLY A 109 -2.14 -8.25 -14.09
C GLY A 109 -3.47 -8.47 -13.36
N THR A 110 -4.30 -9.38 -13.86
CA THR A 110 -5.63 -9.68 -13.29
C THR A 110 -5.65 -10.97 -12.45
N GLY A 111 -6.74 -11.13 -11.71
CA GLY A 111 -6.92 -12.16 -10.67
C GLY A 111 -6.63 -13.61 -11.07
N ASP A 112 -6.79 -14.04 -12.32
CA ASP A 112 -6.48 -15.42 -12.73
C ASP A 112 -4.99 -15.75 -12.56
N GLY A 113 -4.10 -14.79 -12.85
CA GLY A 113 -2.66 -14.97 -12.67
C GLY A 113 -2.27 -15.05 -11.21
N TRP A 114 -2.87 -14.21 -10.37
CA TRP A 114 -2.60 -14.19 -8.92
C TRP A 114 -3.19 -15.39 -8.19
N ALA A 115 -4.31 -15.93 -8.65
CA ALA A 115 -4.97 -17.10 -8.07
C ALA A 115 -4.18 -18.41 -8.27
N ARG A 116 -3.01 -18.38 -8.90
CA ARG A 116 -2.09 -19.53 -8.94
C ARG A 116 -1.24 -19.65 -7.68
N PHE A 117 -0.96 -18.52 -7.02
CA PHE A 117 -0.08 -18.48 -5.86
C PHE A 117 -0.71 -19.10 -4.62
N ASN A 118 0.10 -19.64 -3.70
CA ASN A 118 -0.39 -20.07 -2.39
C ASN A 118 -0.82 -18.87 -1.54
N PHE A 119 -0.07 -17.78 -1.64
CA PHE A 119 -0.33 -16.53 -0.95
C PHE A 119 -0.52 -15.40 -1.96
N LYS A 120 -1.67 -14.75 -1.88
CA LYS A 120 -2.01 -13.58 -2.70
C LYS A 120 -2.02 -12.36 -1.78
N MET A 121 -0.85 -11.80 -1.50
CA MET A 121 -0.72 -10.62 -0.64
C MET A 121 -0.68 -9.37 -1.54
N THR A 122 -1.77 -8.61 -1.53
CA THR A 122 -1.93 -7.43 -2.38
C THR A 122 -2.24 -6.19 -1.55
N TYR A 123 -2.37 -5.04 -2.21
CA TYR A 123 -2.87 -3.82 -1.58
C TYR A 123 -4.33 -3.93 -1.07
N ASN A 124 -5.12 -4.88 -1.59
CA ASN A 124 -6.54 -4.99 -1.23
C ASN A 124 -6.72 -5.46 0.20
N LEU A 125 -7.64 -4.83 0.95
CA LEU A 125 -7.79 -5.07 2.38
C LEU A 125 -8.55 -6.35 2.71
N ASP A 126 -9.42 -6.83 1.82
CA ASP A 126 -10.33 -7.95 2.09
C ASP A 126 -10.08 -9.18 1.21
N ASP A 127 -9.47 -9.01 0.04
CA ASP A 127 -9.18 -10.09 -0.92
C ASP A 127 -7.70 -10.55 -0.86
N SER A 128 -6.93 -10.06 0.10
CA SER A 128 -5.55 -10.51 0.33
C SER A 128 -5.48 -11.70 1.28
N TYR A 129 -4.52 -12.60 1.06
CA TYR A 129 -4.27 -13.77 1.90
C TYR A 129 -2.76 -14.00 2.09
N PRO A 130 -2.27 -14.18 3.33
CA PRO A 130 -3.05 -14.22 4.59
C PRO A 130 -3.45 -12.83 5.11
N GLU A 131 -2.72 -11.80 4.73
CA GLU A 131 -2.95 -10.41 5.14
C GLU A 131 -2.55 -9.46 4.00
N PRO A 132 -3.05 -8.21 3.99
CA PRO A 132 -2.66 -7.21 3.00
C PRO A 132 -1.17 -6.85 3.01
N ALA A 133 -0.68 -6.48 1.83
CA ALA A 133 0.62 -5.88 1.55
C ALA A 133 0.42 -4.42 1.14
N THR A 134 0.34 -3.53 2.13
CA THR A 134 0.07 -2.11 1.90
C THR A 134 1.32 -1.24 2.10
N TYR A 135 1.25 0.02 1.64
CA TYR A 135 2.25 1.06 1.91
C TYR A 135 2.20 1.61 3.34
N PHE A 136 1.27 1.11 4.16
CA PHE A 136 1.08 1.56 5.53
C PHE A 136 1.85 0.64 6.47
N ASP A 137 2.57 1.28 7.39
CA ASP A 137 3.00 0.67 8.64
C ASP A 137 2.25 1.39 9.76
N MET A 138 1.36 0.68 10.45
CA MET A 138 0.40 1.28 11.38
C MET A 138 1.05 1.99 12.57
N ASN A 139 2.25 1.60 13.00
CA ASN A 139 2.95 2.17 14.15
C ASN A 139 3.38 3.60 13.83
N PRO A 140 4.25 3.84 12.83
CA PRO A 140 4.59 5.19 12.39
C PRO A 140 3.38 5.90 11.79
N TYR A 141 2.47 5.23 11.09
CA TYR A 141 1.31 5.89 10.49
C TYR A 141 0.38 6.52 11.53
N LEU A 142 0.05 5.84 12.63
CA LEU A 142 -0.80 6.41 13.70
C LEU A 142 -0.12 7.60 14.38
N ILE A 143 1.21 7.55 14.53
CA ILE A 143 1.99 8.68 15.03
C ILE A 143 1.89 9.86 14.07
N ASP A 144 2.17 9.63 12.78
CA ASP A 144 2.15 10.67 11.74
C ASP A 144 0.73 11.24 11.54
N LEU A 145 -0.30 10.41 11.71
CA LEU A 145 -1.70 10.78 11.62
C LEU A 145 -2.06 11.75 12.76
N LEU A 146 -1.74 11.42 14.01
CA LEU A 146 -2.08 12.23 15.18
C LEU A 146 -1.13 13.41 15.43
N ALA A 147 0.06 13.41 14.79
CA ALA A 147 1.02 14.47 14.98
C ALA A 147 0.55 15.84 14.43
N PRO A 148 0.84 16.94 15.16
CA PRO A 148 0.51 18.28 14.71
C PRO A 148 1.27 18.63 13.42
N PRO A 149 0.72 19.52 12.57
CA PRO A 149 1.41 19.96 11.37
C PRO A 149 2.78 20.58 11.69
N ILE A 150 3.81 20.17 10.94
CA ILE A 150 5.19 20.67 11.12
C ILE A 150 5.30 22.16 10.77
N ILE A 151 4.59 22.57 9.71
CA ILE A 151 4.56 23.96 9.26
C ILE A 151 3.16 24.53 9.55
N PRO A 152 3.06 25.61 10.34
CA PRO A 152 1.77 26.24 10.64
C PRO A 152 1.22 26.96 9.40
N PHE A 153 -0.09 27.22 9.41
CA PHE A 153 -0.83 27.80 8.28
C PHE A 153 -0.18 29.09 7.73
N GLU A 154 0.30 29.99 8.60
CA GLU A 154 0.89 31.28 8.23
C GLU A 154 2.19 31.14 7.43
N ASN A 155 2.88 30.02 7.61
CA ASN A 155 4.18 29.73 7.03
C ASN A 155 4.09 28.75 5.85
N LYS A 156 2.87 28.37 5.45
CA LYS A 156 2.66 27.62 4.20
C LYS A 156 3.06 28.47 2.99
N GLU A 157 3.36 27.79 1.89
CA GLU A 157 3.70 28.40 0.60
C GLU A 157 2.60 29.39 0.19
N LYS A 158 3.04 30.58 -0.25
CA LYS A 158 2.17 31.71 -0.59
C LYS A 158 1.98 31.82 -2.10
N GLN A 159 2.89 31.25 -2.88
CA GLN A 159 2.89 31.32 -4.34
C GLN A 159 1.93 30.32 -4.97
N ALA A 160 1.65 29.20 -4.32
CA ALA A 160 0.70 28.18 -4.75
C ALA A 160 0.20 27.41 -3.53
N ASP A 161 -1.11 27.21 -3.43
CA ASP A 161 -1.70 26.46 -2.31
C ASP A 161 -1.62 24.94 -2.52
N VAL A 162 -1.50 24.50 -3.77
CA VAL A 162 -1.62 23.10 -4.19
C VAL A 162 -0.30 22.60 -4.78
N VAL A 163 0.12 21.40 -4.40
CA VAL A 163 1.28 20.71 -4.98
C VAL A 163 0.93 19.33 -5.53
N TRP A 164 1.60 18.96 -6.61
CA TRP A 164 1.51 17.63 -7.22
C TRP A 164 2.90 17.11 -7.60
N ILE A 165 3.34 15.99 -7.02
CA ILE A 165 4.69 15.45 -7.25
C ILE A 165 4.59 14.03 -7.78
N ILE A 166 4.72 13.86 -9.10
CA ILE A 166 4.54 12.57 -9.77
C ILE A 166 5.55 12.41 -10.91
N SER A 167 6.12 11.20 -11.01
CA SER A 167 7.01 10.80 -12.10
C SER A 167 6.48 9.64 -12.93
N ASN A 168 5.40 8.97 -12.50
CA ASN A 168 4.68 7.99 -13.32
C ASN A 168 3.61 8.73 -14.14
N CYS A 169 3.92 9.04 -15.39
CA CYS A 169 3.00 9.73 -16.30
C CYS A 169 2.22 8.74 -17.17
N HIS A 170 1.12 9.20 -17.76
CA HIS A 170 0.18 8.40 -18.55
C HIS A 170 -0.60 7.39 -17.70
N ALA A 171 -1.02 7.82 -16.51
CA ALA A 171 -1.85 7.04 -15.62
C ALA A 171 -3.20 6.64 -16.25
N HIS A 172 -3.68 5.45 -15.91
CA HIS A 172 -4.90 4.88 -16.49
C HIS A 172 -6.15 5.74 -16.21
N ASN A 173 -6.21 6.37 -15.04
CA ASN A 173 -7.37 7.15 -14.60
C ASN A 173 -7.47 8.57 -15.18
N GLY A 174 -6.46 9.05 -15.94
CA GLY A 174 -6.47 10.37 -16.55
C GLY A 174 -6.14 11.54 -15.60
N ARG A 175 -5.48 11.27 -14.45
CA ARG A 175 -5.11 12.30 -13.48
C ARG A 175 -4.31 13.47 -14.06
N GLU A 176 -3.46 13.22 -15.07
CA GLU A 176 -2.66 14.26 -15.74
C GLU A 176 -3.57 15.30 -16.41
N GLY A 177 -4.61 14.82 -17.11
CA GLY A 177 -5.57 15.70 -17.77
C GLY A 177 -6.39 16.48 -16.76
N PHE A 178 -6.79 15.86 -15.65
CA PHE A 178 -7.47 16.55 -14.55
C PHE A 178 -6.59 17.65 -13.95
N VAL A 179 -5.33 17.35 -13.61
CA VAL A 179 -4.42 18.35 -13.04
C VAL A 179 -4.12 19.45 -14.06
N GLY A 180 -3.97 19.12 -15.33
CA GLY A 180 -3.79 20.10 -16.40
C GLY A 180 -4.96 21.08 -16.50
N ARG A 181 -6.21 20.62 -16.37
CA ARG A 181 -7.39 21.49 -16.31
C ARG A 181 -7.46 22.29 -15.00
N LEU A 182 -7.11 21.68 -13.86
CA LEU A 182 -7.04 22.37 -12.57
C LEU A 182 -6.03 23.54 -12.61
N MET A 183 -4.88 23.33 -13.24
CA MET A 183 -3.83 24.35 -13.43
C MET A 183 -4.28 25.58 -14.21
N GLN A 184 -5.35 25.48 -15.01
CA GLN A 184 -5.92 26.62 -15.73
C GLN A 184 -6.72 27.56 -14.82
N GLU A 185 -7.17 27.06 -13.66
CA GLU A 185 -8.12 27.76 -12.76
C GLU A 185 -7.50 28.14 -11.40
N ILE A 186 -6.47 27.41 -10.98
CA ILE A 186 -5.68 27.67 -9.76
C ILE A 186 -4.22 27.30 -9.99
N LYS A 187 -3.31 28.05 -9.35
CA LYS A 187 -1.88 27.73 -9.43
C LYS A 187 -1.57 26.44 -8.66
N VAL A 188 -1.09 25.44 -9.40
CA VAL A 188 -0.58 24.18 -8.87
C VAL A 188 0.90 24.11 -9.17
N ASP A 189 1.72 23.90 -8.14
CA ASP A 189 3.13 23.60 -8.32
C ASP A 189 3.29 22.10 -8.59
N SER A 190 3.88 21.75 -9.73
CA SER A 190 4.07 20.36 -10.15
C SER A 190 5.54 20.03 -10.32
N TYR A 191 6.00 19.08 -9.52
CA TYR A 191 7.36 18.54 -9.55
C TYR A 191 7.35 17.09 -10.05
N GLY A 192 8.53 16.54 -10.33
CA GLY A 192 8.68 15.22 -10.95
C GLY A 192 8.64 15.33 -12.48
N SER A 193 8.22 14.25 -13.14
CA SER A 193 8.28 14.17 -14.62
C SER A 193 7.00 14.64 -15.31
N CYS A 194 5.85 14.64 -14.62
CA CYS A 194 4.56 14.94 -15.23
C CYS A 194 4.19 16.41 -15.05
N LEU A 195 3.80 17.11 -16.13
CA LEU A 195 3.51 18.56 -16.22
C LEU A 195 4.68 19.49 -15.82
N ASN A 196 5.39 19.19 -14.74
CA ASN A 196 6.74 19.65 -14.39
C ASN A 196 6.97 21.17 -14.59
N ASN A 197 6.09 21.99 -14.01
CA ASN A 197 6.23 23.44 -14.04
C ASN A 197 7.12 23.99 -12.89
N ARG A 198 7.63 23.12 -12.01
CA ARG A 198 8.55 23.43 -10.91
C ARG A 198 9.61 22.32 -10.76
N HIS A 199 10.78 22.69 -10.25
CA HIS A 199 11.94 21.79 -10.17
C HIS A 199 12.55 21.76 -8.76
N GLY A 200 13.38 20.74 -8.50
CA GLY A 200 14.10 20.57 -7.22
C GLY A 200 13.52 19.50 -6.29
N TYR A 201 12.37 18.92 -6.62
CA TYR A 201 11.75 17.79 -5.93
C TYR A 201 11.28 16.72 -6.93
N GLY A 202 10.92 15.52 -6.46
CA GLY A 202 10.40 14.44 -7.31
C GLY A 202 11.36 13.29 -7.62
N ALA A 203 12.61 13.35 -7.13
CA ALA A 203 13.61 12.29 -7.32
C ALA A 203 13.57 11.21 -6.24
N ARG A 204 13.29 11.58 -4.97
CA ARG A 204 13.24 10.65 -3.83
C ARG A 204 12.03 10.95 -2.95
N MET A 205 11.47 9.92 -2.30
CA MET A 205 10.34 10.09 -1.36
C MET A 205 10.64 11.08 -0.23
N VAL A 206 11.87 11.09 0.28
CA VAL A 206 12.29 12.04 1.33
C VAL A 206 12.21 13.49 0.86
N ASP A 207 12.59 13.74 -0.40
CA ASP A 207 12.54 15.07 -0.99
C ASP A 207 11.08 15.52 -1.18
N ASN A 208 10.17 14.59 -1.52
CA ASN A 208 8.75 14.89 -1.69
C ASN A 208 8.09 15.33 -0.39
N PHE A 209 8.46 14.73 0.74
CA PHE A 209 7.96 15.12 2.06
C PHE A 209 8.32 16.57 2.41
N ASP A 210 9.55 16.99 2.11
CA ASP A 210 10.02 18.35 2.36
C ASP A 210 9.28 19.42 1.55
N ALA A 211 8.84 19.06 0.35
CA ALA A 211 7.92 19.89 -0.42
C ALA A 211 6.51 19.87 0.20
N TYR A 212 5.92 18.69 0.39
CA TYR A 212 4.52 18.54 0.82
C TYR A 212 4.18 19.35 2.08
N LYS A 213 5.07 19.36 3.07
CA LYS A 213 4.84 20.08 4.34
C LYS A 213 4.68 21.59 4.17
N LYS A 214 5.19 22.16 3.08
CA LYS A 214 5.09 23.59 2.77
C LYS A 214 3.75 23.96 2.15
N TYR A 215 3.04 23.06 1.49
CA TYR A 215 1.78 23.37 0.79
C TYR A 215 0.56 23.14 1.69
N LYS A 216 -0.57 23.78 1.35
CA LYS A 216 -1.84 23.55 2.07
C LYS A 216 -2.50 22.27 1.58
N PHE A 217 -2.48 22.04 0.27
CA PHE A 217 -3.09 20.89 -0.36
C PHE A 217 -2.07 20.06 -1.13
N VAL A 218 -2.16 18.74 -1.00
CA VAL A 218 -1.35 17.78 -1.76
C VAL A 218 -2.28 16.94 -2.61
N ILE A 219 -2.06 16.91 -3.93
CA ILE A 219 -2.78 16.00 -4.82
C ILE A 219 -2.23 14.59 -4.62
N ALA A 220 -2.94 13.77 -3.84
CA ALA A 220 -2.62 12.38 -3.51
C ALA A 220 -3.45 11.40 -4.35
N ILE A 221 -3.63 11.72 -5.64
CA ILE A 221 -4.39 10.92 -6.59
C ILE A 221 -3.52 9.79 -7.15
N GLU A 222 -4.01 8.57 -7.05
CA GLU A 222 -3.33 7.36 -7.53
C GLU A 222 -3.28 7.25 -9.05
N ASN A 223 -2.49 6.32 -9.59
CA ASN A 223 -2.43 6.09 -11.05
C ASN A 223 -3.67 5.35 -11.60
N SER A 224 -4.45 4.75 -10.69
CA SER A 224 -5.62 3.95 -10.97
C SER A 224 -6.62 4.10 -9.83
N ASN A 225 -7.91 4.08 -10.15
CA ASN A 225 -8.98 4.11 -9.15
C ASN A 225 -9.45 2.69 -8.87
N CYS A 226 -8.81 1.99 -7.94
CA CYS A 226 -9.15 0.60 -7.61
C CYS A 226 -9.60 0.45 -6.16
N LEU A 227 -10.41 -0.58 -5.88
CA LEU A 227 -10.81 -0.97 -4.53
C LEU A 227 -9.57 -1.07 -3.62
N ASP A 228 -9.51 -0.23 -2.59
CA ASP A 228 -8.43 -0.20 -1.58
C ASP A 228 -7.03 0.13 -2.11
N TYR A 229 -6.89 0.57 -3.37
CA TYR A 229 -5.59 0.99 -3.89
C TYR A 229 -5.26 2.40 -3.40
N VAL A 230 -4.51 2.46 -2.31
CA VAL A 230 -4.02 3.69 -1.67
C VAL A 230 -2.55 3.49 -1.31
N THR A 231 -1.70 4.44 -1.68
CA THR A 231 -0.24 4.25 -1.62
C THR A 231 0.45 5.28 -0.72
N GLU A 232 1.78 5.35 -0.85
CA GLU A 232 2.65 6.30 -0.16
C GLU A 232 2.23 7.77 -0.33
N LYS A 233 1.50 8.12 -1.40
CA LYS A 233 1.05 9.50 -1.64
C LYS A 233 0.19 10.01 -0.49
N LEU A 234 -0.75 9.17 -0.02
CA LEU A 234 -1.59 9.51 1.11
C LEU A 234 -0.80 9.54 2.41
N VAL A 235 0.06 8.55 2.64
CA VAL A 235 0.94 8.48 3.83
C VAL A 235 1.78 9.74 3.96
N LEU A 236 2.41 10.17 2.86
CA LEU A 236 3.24 11.38 2.83
C LEU A 236 2.39 12.65 3.01
N ALA A 237 1.21 12.74 2.41
CA ALA A 237 0.31 13.88 2.60
C ALA A 237 -0.10 14.04 4.07
N VAL A 238 -0.53 12.94 4.70
CA VAL A 238 -0.89 12.89 6.13
C VAL A 238 0.26 13.30 7.02
N ARG A 239 1.44 12.69 6.81
CA ARG A 239 2.65 12.97 7.58
C ARG A 239 3.08 14.42 7.47
N SER A 240 2.83 15.05 6.31
CA SER A 240 3.23 16.43 6.04
C SER A 240 2.35 17.49 6.71
N GLY A 241 1.18 17.10 7.24
CA GLY A 241 0.22 18.05 7.80
C GLY A 241 -0.45 18.93 6.73
N SER A 242 -0.64 18.37 5.54
CA SER A 242 -1.32 19.00 4.41
C SER A 242 -2.60 18.24 4.09
N ILE A 243 -3.62 18.94 3.59
CA ILE A 243 -4.92 18.34 3.28
C ILE A 243 -4.79 17.52 1.98
N PRO A 244 -5.04 16.21 1.98
CA PRO A 244 -4.99 15.40 0.76
C PRO A 244 -6.15 15.72 -0.16
N ILE A 245 -5.86 15.97 -1.45
CA ILE A 245 -6.84 15.93 -2.54
C ILE A 245 -6.78 14.54 -3.14
N VAL A 246 -7.90 13.82 -3.10
CA VAL A 246 -8.01 12.41 -3.47
C VAL A 246 -9.09 12.18 -4.52
N ALA A 247 -9.13 10.99 -5.10
CA ALA A 247 -10.12 10.62 -6.10
C ALA A 247 -10.70 9.25 -5.77
N GLY A 248 -11.82 9.22 -5.06
CA GLY A 248 -12.52 7.99 -4.68
C GLY A 248 -13.97 8.02 -5.16
N PHE A 249 -14.41 6.99 -5.87
CA PHE A 249 -15.80 6.91 -6.35
C PHE A 249 -16.31 5.47 -6.25
N ASN A 250 -17.52 5.29 -5.69
CA ASN A 250 -18.16 3.98 -5.47
C ASN A 250 -17.20 2.93 -4.87
N GLY A 251 -16.45 3.33 -3.84
CA GLY A 251 -15.51 2.47 -3.13
C GLY A 251 -14.14 2.27 -3.79
N ARG A 252 -13.82 2.99 -4.88
CA ARG A 252 -12.56 2.80 -5.65
C ARG A 252 -11.62 4.03 -5.62
N PRO A 253 -10.77 4.15 -4.60
CA PRO A 253 -10.90 3.52 -3.27
C PRO A 253 -11.92 4.27 -2.38
N ASP A 254 -12.31 3.67 -1.25
CA ASP A 254 -13.04 4.36 -0.18
C ASP A 254 -12.06 4.97 0.83
N TYR A 255 -11.82 6.28 0.75
CA TYR A 255 -10.86 6.96 1.63
C TYR A 255 -11.28 6.99 3.11
N ARG A 256 -12.56 6.72 3.44
CA ARG A 256 -13.02 6.58 4.84
C ARG A 256 -12.40 5.36 5.53
N ARG A 257 -11.86 4.40 4.76
CA ARG A 257 -11.09 3.27 5.30
C ARG A 257 -9.65 3.64 5.69
N TYR A 258 -9.19 4.84 5.33
CA TYR A 258 -7.79 5.26 5.48
C TYR A 258 -7.62 6.55 6.27
N LEU A 259 -8.65 7.40 6.29
CA LEU A 259 -8.62 8.72 6.89
C LEU A 259 -9.88 9.01 7.69
N PRO A 260 -9.78 9.84 8.75
CA PRO A 260 -10.94 10.35 9.46
C PRO A 260 -11.87 11.14 8.52
N GLU A 261 -13.15 11.18 8.82
CA GLU A 261 -14.08 12.02 8.05
C GLU A 261 -13.68 13.50 8.13
N HIS A 262 -14.03 14.24 7.08
CA HIS A 262 -13.69 15.66 6.94
C HIS A 262 -12.18 15.98 7.07
N SER A 263 -11.30 15.06 6.63
CA SER A 263 -9.84 15.27 6.64
C SER A 263 -9.18 15.34 5.26
N TYR A 264 -9.96 15.13 4.20
CA TYR A 264 -9.50 15.14 2.81
C TYR A 264 -10.55 15.80 1.91
N ILE A 265 -10.14 16.13 0.69
CA ILE A 265 -10.99 16.67 -0.37
C ILE A 265 -11.09 15.64 -1.47
N ASN A 266 -12.26 15.06 -1.69
CA ASN A 266 -12.49 14.14 -2.80
C ASN A 266 -12.99 14.89 -4.03
N ILE A 267 -12.27 14.78 -5.15
CA ILE A 267 -12.60 15.54 -6.36
C ILE A 267 -13.98 15.17 -6.94
N PHE A 268 -14.45 13.94 -6.70
CA PHE A 268 -15.75 13.47 -7.19
C PHE A 268 -16.95 14.02 -6.41
N ASP A 269 -16.72 14.73 -5.31
CA ASP A 269 -17.76 15.41 -4.54
C ASP A 269 -18.16 16.76 -5.16
N TYR A 270 -17.47 17.17 -6.24
CA TYR A 270 -17.68 18.44 -6.94
C TYR A 270 -18.26 18.20 -8.34
N ALA A 271 -19.22 19.05 -8.72
CA ALA A 271 -19.84 19.01 -10.05
C ALA A 271 -18.95 19.63 -11.14
N SER A 272 -17.99 20.47 -10.78
CA SER A 272 -17.07 21.07 -11.76
C SER A 272 -15.71 21.34 -11.15
N ILE A 273 -14.69 21.45 -12.00
CA ILE A 273 -13.35 21.91 -11.59
C ILE A 273 -13.42 23.30 -10.96
N LYS A 274 -14.31 24.17 -11.46
CA LYS A 274 -14.52 25.51 -10.91
C LYS A 274 -15.08 25.46 -9.49
N ASP A 275 -16.01 24.55 -9.19
CA ASP A 275 -16.53 24.36 -7.84
C ASP A 275 -15.46 23.85 -6.88
N LEU A 276 -14.63 22.89 -7.33
CA LEU A 276 -13.46 22.44 -6.57
C LEU A 276 -12.50 23.60 -6.29
N VAL A 277 -12.17 24.40 -7.30
CA VAL A 277 -11.26 25.55 -7.17
C VAL A 277 -11.81 26.61 -6.22
N ASN A 278 -13.09 26.92 -6.31
CA ASN A 278 -13.74 27.85 -5.39
C ASN A 278 -13.64 27.36 -3.94
N ASP A 279 -13.79 26.05 -3.73
CA ASP A 279 -13.69 25.47 -2.40
C ASP A 279 -12.26 25.42 -1.87
N LEU A 280 -11.28 25.06 -2.72
CA LEU A 280 -9.86 25.14 -2.40
C LEU A 280 -9.44 26.57 -2.02
N LYS A 281 -9.92 27.59 -2.74
CA LYS A 281 -9.70 29.00 -2.40
C LYS A 281 -10.38 29.39 -1.09
N ARG A 282 -11.61 28.93 -0.86
CA ARG A 282 -12.35 29.18 0.39
C ARG A 282 -11.62 28.60 1.61
N ILE A 283 -11.16 27.35 1.50
CA ILE A 283 -10.42 26.65 2.56
C ILE A 283 -9.02 27.25 2.72
N GLY A 284 -8.29 27.42 1.63
CA GLY A 284 -6.91 27.92 1.63
C GLY A 284 -6.75 29.35 2.14
N ASN A 285 -7.77 30.19 2.01
CA ASN A 285 -7.74 31.58 2.49
C ASN A 285 -8.32 31.78 3.90
N ASN A 286 -8.76 30.72 4.57
CA ASN A 286 -9.32 30.79 5.92
C ASN A 286 -8.61 29.80 6.84
N LYS A 287 -7.80 30.32 7.77
CA LYS A 287 -7.03 29.50 8.72
C LYS A 287 -7.93 28.56 9.51
N THR A 288 -9.02 29.06 10.10
CA THR A 288 -9.92 28.27 10.94
C THR A 288 -10.53 27.11 10.16
N LEU A 289 -10.95 27.37 8.92
CA LEU A 289 -11.51 26.35 8.03
C LEU A 289 -10.44 25.36 7.54
N TYR A 290 -9.25 25.82 7.15
CA TYR A 290 -8.14 24.93 6.80
C TYR A 290 -7.82 23.99 7.96
N GLU A 291 -7.65 24.54 9.17
CA GLU A 291 -7.31 23.72 10.33
C GLU A 291 -8.47 22.84 10.81
N SER A 292 -9.72 23.09 10.40
CA SER A 292 -10.83 22.19 10.69
C SER A 292 -10.71 20.87 9.94
N TYR A 293 -10.00 20.82 8.80
CA TYR A 293 -9.68 19.56 8.11
C TYR A 293 -8.55 18.78 8.81
N LEU A 294 -7.81 19.42 9.72
CA LEU A 294 -6.70 18.82 10.45
C LEU A 294 -7.05 18.62 11.94
N TRP A 295 -8.34 18.52 12.25
CA TRP A 295 -8.85 18.45 13.63
C TRP A 295 -8.20 17.32 14.45
N TYR A 296 -8.05 16.13 13.84
CA TYR A 296 -7.47 14.93 14.45
C TYR A 296 -5.98 15.07 14.81
N LYS A 297 -5.29 16.08 14.27
CA LYS A 297 -3.87 16.37 14.54
C LYS A 297 -3.64 17.25 15.77
N LYS A 298 -4.72 17.77 16.39
CA LYS A 298 -4.63 18.74 17.49
C LYS A 298 -4.60 18.11 18.88
N HIS A 299 -4.77 16.78 18.97
CA HIS A 299 -4.94 16.06 20.23
C HIS A 299 -3.61 15.76 20.95
N ASP A 300 -2.53 15.49 20.20
CA ASP A 300 -1.26 15.03 20.77
C ASP A 300 -0.15 16.06 20.60
N LYS A 301 0.09 16.85 21.64
CA LYS A 301 1.19 17.84 21.65
C LYS A 301 2.56 17.21 21.96
N ASP A 302 2.56 16.07 22.65
CA ASP A 302 3.78 15.36 23.05
C ASP A 302 3.86 14.00 22.36
N ILE A 303 4.44 14.01 21.16
CA ILE A 303 4.59 12.82 20.31
C ILE A 303 5.55 11.80 20.90
N SER A 304 6.39 12.18 21.88
CA SER A 304 7.29 11.22 22.54
C SER A 304 6.51 10.14 23.27
N LYS A 305 5.45 10.52 24.01
CA LYS A 305 4.56 9.57 24.70
C LYS A 305 3.84 8.64 23.75
N LEU A 306 3.35 9.16 22.63
CA LEU A 306 2.67 8.35 21.63
C LEU A 306 3.61 7.28 21.03
N ARG A 307 4.91 7.58 20.90
CA ARG A 307 5.91 6.61 20.38
C ARG A 307 6.15 5.44 21.32
N GLU A 308 6.06 5.67 22.63
CA GLU A 308 6.31 4.66 23.66
C GLU A 308 5.18 3.63 23.80
N LEU A 309 3.97 3.97 23.35
CA LEU A 309 2.81 3.07 23.39
C LEU A 309 3.01 1.83 22.52
N SER A 310 2.44 0.69 22.92
CA SER A 310 2.28 -0.47 22.04
C SER A 310 1.33 -0.14 20.86
N LEU A 311 1.36 -0.93 19.80
CA LEU A 311 0.43 -0.74 18.66
C LEU A 311 -1.04 -0.78 19.11
N THR A 312 -1.39 -1.70 20.02
CA THR A 312 -2.75 -1.82 20.57
C THR A 312 -3.18 -0.57 21.32
N GLU A 313 -2.30 -0.01 22.15
CA GLU A 313 -2.57 1.24 22.87
C GLU A 313 -2.68 2.44 21.92
N LYS A 314 -1.83 2.51 20.89
CA LYS A 314 -1.94 3.54 19.83
C LYS A 314 -3.28 3.44 19.10
N LEU A 315 -3.73 2.23 18.75
CA LEU A 315 -5.02 2.02 18.08
C LEU A 315 -6.20 2.43 18.97
N LYS A 316 -6.13 2.13 20.28
CA LYS A 316 -7.15 2.56 21.25
C LYS A 316 -7.19 4.08 21.37
N HIS A 317 -6.03 4.70 21.59
CA HIS A 317 -5.92 6.16 21.68
C HIS A 317 -6.41 6.85 20.40
N PHE A 318 -6.04 6.29 19.25
CA PHE A 318 -6.55 6.75 17.96
C PHE A 318 -8.08 6.68 17.89
N ALA A 319 -8.68 5.54 18.29
CA ALA A 319 -10.14 5.38 18.33
C ALA A 319 -10.83 6.39 19.25
N ASP A 320 -10.21 6.72 20.39
CA ASP A 320 -10.70 7.71 21.34
C ASP A 320 -10.65 9.13 20.74
N VAL A 321 -9.59 9.45 19.97
CA VAL A 321 -9.45 10.75 19.30
C VAL A 321 -10.48 10.92 18.20
N ILE A 322 -10.60 9.95 17.29
CA ILE A 322 -11.40 10.14 16.08
C ILE A 322 -12.90 9.87 16.28
N GLY A 323 -13.29 9.40 17.46
CA GLY A 323 -14.55 8.70 17.65
C GLY A 323 -14.50 7.36 16.90
N SER A 324 -15.21 6.35 17.38
CA SER A 324 -15.16 4.99 16.84
C SER A 324 -15.79 4.89 15.43
N ASN A 325 -15.20 5.52 14.42
CA ASN A 325 -15.60 5.36 13.03
C ASN A 325 -15.32 3.91 12.65
N ALA A 326 -16.39 3.11 12.58
CA ALA A 326 -16.33 1.69 12.28
C ALA A 326 -15.52 1.44 10.99
N THR A 327 -15.71 2.27 9.97
CA THR A 327 -15.11 2.04 8.65
C THR A 327 -13.57 2.13 8.65
N MET A 328 -12.97 3.10 9.35
CA MET A 328 -11.49 3.24 9.36
C MET A 328 -10.83 2.23 10.29
N ILE A 329 -11.48 1.90 11.40
CA ILE A 329 -10.90 1.08 12.48
C ILE A 329 -11.16 -0.40 12.25
N THR A 330 -12.42 -0.82 12.06
CA THR A 330 -12.75 -2.25 11.96
C THR A 330 -12.57 -2.75 10.54
N ASP A 331 -13.03 -1.96 9.58
CA ASP A 331 -13.06 -2.37 8.17
C ASP A 331 -11.88 -1.78 7.40
N GLY A 332 -11.15 -0.83 7.97
CA GLY A 332 -10.15 -0.04 7.28
C GLY A 332 -8.72 -0.45 7.55
N ILE A 333 -7.79 0.40 7.15
CA ILE A 333 -6.35 0.13 7.24
C ILE A 333 -5.90 -0.18 8.66
N ALA A 334 -6.52 0.45 9.67
CA ALA A 334 -6.14 0.27 11.07
C ALA A 334 -6.50 -1.11 11.64
N GLY A 335 -7.54 -1.76 11.11
CA GLY A 335 -7.94 -3.11 11.50
C GLY A 335 -7.31 -4.21 10.64
N LYS A 336 -6.85 -3.86 9.44
CA LYS A 336 -6.41 -4.81 8.40
C LYS A 336 -4.89 -4.88 8.24
N GLU A 337 -4.17 -3.84 8.64
CA GLU A 337 -2.71 -3.76 8.53
C GLU A 337 -2.03 -3.78 9.92
N ARG A 338 -0.81 -4.32 10.00
CA ARG A 338 -0.02 -4.42 11.22
C ARG A 338 1.39 -3.87 10.99
N SER A 339 2.06 -3.53 12.09
CA SER A 339 3.44 -3.05 12.05
C SER A 339 4.45 -4.17 12.07
N GLU A 340 4.45 -4.92 10.98
CA GLU A 340 5.30 -6.07 10.79
C GLU A 340 5.81 -6.11 9.34
N ASN A 341 7.07 -6.49 9.17
CA ASN A 341 7.63 -6.71 7.85
C ASN A 341 6.77 -7.75 7.09
N LYS A 342 6.48 -7.49 5.81
CA LYS A 342 5.50 -8.27 5.05
C LYS A 342 5.88 -9.76 4.92
N VAL A 343 7.17 -10.09 4.81
CA VAL A 343 7.60 -11.51 4.81
C VAL A 343 7.52 -12.12 6.21
N CYS A 344 7.66 -11.34 7.27
CA CYS A 344 7.47 -11.84 8.64
C CYS A 344 6.02 -12.22 8.94
N LYS A 345 5.05 -11.50 8.38
CA LYS A 345 3.63 -11.90 8.43
C LYS A 345 3.42 -13.30 7.84
N LEU A 346 4.08 -13.58 6.72
CA LEU A 346 4.00 -14.88 6.05
C LEU A 346 4.55 -16.01 6.92
N ASN A 347 5.72 -15.80 7.53
CA ASN A 347 6.30 -16.79 8.42
C ASN A 347 5.42 -17.04 9.64
N ARG A 348 4.92 -15.97 10.27
CA ARG A 348 3.97 -16.10 11.38
C ARG A 348 2.77 -16.95 10.97
N PHE A 349 2.21 -16.70 9.79
CA PHE A 349 1.08 -17.46 9.25
C PHE A 349 1.42 -18.94 9.01
N VAL A 350 2.51 -19.24 8.30
CA VAL A 350 2.94 -20.62 7.98
C VAL A 350 3.31 -21.42 9.24
N ARG A 351 3.80 -20.76 10.30
CA ARG A 351 4.08 -21.41 11.58
C ARG A 351 2.82 -21.71 12.40
N GLN A 352 1.73 -20.99 12.12
CA GLN A 352 0.46 -21.13 12.86
C GLN A 352 -0.56 -21.97 12.10
N THR A 353 -0.32 -22.25 10.82
CA THR A 353 -1.28 -22.89 9.92
C THR A 353 -0.72 -24.21 9.38
N PRO A 354 -1.44 -25.33 9.50
CA PRO A 354 -1.10 -26.58 8.84
C PRO A 354 -0.91 -26.40 7.33
N TRP A 355 0.11 -27.02 6.74
CA TRP A 355 0.35 -26.90 5.30
C TRP A 355 -0.81 -27.42 4.45
N GLN A 356 -1.58 -28.38 4.97
CA GLN A 356 -2.78 -28.91 4.33
C GLN A 356 -3.86 -27.84 4.19
N ASP A 357 -4.03 -26.98 5.20
CA ASP A 357 -5.03 -25.91 5.17
C ASP A 357 -4.61 -24.83 4.17
N ILE A 358 -3.30 -24.55 4.07
CA ILE A 358 -2.75 -23.64 3.06
C ILE A 358 -2.95 -24.22 1.65
N ALA A 359 -2.76 -25.53 1.48
CA ALA A 359 -2.95 -26.21 0.20
C ALA A 359 -4.44 -26.26 -0.21
N ALA A 360 -5.34 -26.43 0.76
CA ALA A 360 -6.78 -26.49 0.57
C ALA A 360 -7.46 -25.11 0.48
N HIS A 361 -6.74 -24.03 0.81
CA HIS A 361 -7.28 -22.68 0.76
C HIS A 361 -7.85 -22.35 -0.63
N LYS A 362 -9.12 -21.91 -0.66
CA LYS A 362 -9.78 -21.52 -1.90
C LYS A 362 -9.19 -20.22 -2.41
N LYS A 363 -8.40 -20.34 -3.48
CA LYS A 363 -7.81 -19.20 -4.18
C LYS A 363 -8.89 -18.40 -4.92
N THR A 364 -8.87 -17.08 -4.78
CA THR A 364 -9.85 -16.17 -5.39
C THR A 364 -9.22 -15.39 -6.56
N ALA A 365 -9.98 -15.28 -7.65
CA ALA A 365 -9.65 -14.49 -8.82
C ALA A 365 -10.82 -13.56 -9.16
N ARG A 366 -10.49 -12.38 -9.69
CA ARG A 366 -11.43 -11.53 -10.44
C ARG A 366 -11.25 -11.84 -11.92
N ALA A 367 -12.36 -11.88 -12.65
CA ALA A 367 -12.36 -12.15 -14.09
C ALA A 367 -11.58 -11.07 -14.88
N ASP A 368 -11.67 -9.81 -14.46
CA ASP A 368 -10.93 -8.70 -15.05
C ASP A 368 -10.73 -7.54 -14.06
N SER A 369 -9.78 -6.67 -14.36
CA SER A 369 -9.41 -5.53 -13.50
C SER A 369 -10.50 -4.48 -13.35
N SER A 370 -11.49 -4.40 -14.25
CA SER A 370 -12.61 -3.44 -14.16
C SER A 370 -13.61 -3.78 -13.05
N ILE A 371 -13.55 -5.01 -12.52
CA ILE A 371 -14.27 -5.37 -11.29
C ILE A 371 -13.71 -4.56 -10.11
N ALA A 372 -12.39 -4.46 -10.03
CA ALA A 372 -11.70 -3.75 -8.95
C ALA A 372 -11.52 -2.26 -9.24
N CYS A 373 -11.34 -1.89 -10.50
CA CYS A 373 -10.90 -0.56 -10.92
C CYS A 373 -11.92 0.14 -11.79
N LEU A 374 -12.08 1.46 -11.60
CA LEU A 374 -12.83 2.28 -12.55
C LEU A 374 -12.12 2.25 -13.90
N ARG A 375 -12.91 2.25 -14.98
CA ARG A 375 -12.40 2.25 -16.35
C ARG A 375 -11.66 3.56 -16.65
N GLY A 376 -10.73 3.48 -17.60
CA GLY A 376 -9.83 4.58 -17.92
C GLY A 376 -10.51 5.91 -18.21
N GLN A 377 -9.82 6.99 -17.85
CA GLN A 377 -10.25 8.40 -18.00
C GLN A 377 -11.58 8.79 -17.31
N TYR A 378 -12.14 7.96 -16.43
CA TYR A 378 -13.37 8.27 -15.69
C TYR A 378 -13.32 9.66 -15.02
N MET A 379 -12.16 10.06 -14.52
CA MET A 379 -11.93 11.36 -13.89
C MET A 379 -12.19 12.54 -14.82
N LEU A 380 -11.84 12.41 -16.10
CA LEU A 380 -12.08 13.46 -17.10
C LEU A 380 -13.56 13.52 -17.46
N THR A 381 -14.16 12.36 -17.71
CA THR A 381 -15.57 12.26 -18.12
C THR A 381 -16.55 12.74 -17.05
N HIS A 382 -16.17 12.61 -15.77
CA HIS A 382 -16.96 13.13 -14.64
C HIS A 382 -17.21 14.64 -14.81
N PHE A 383 -16.16 15.42 -15.08
CA PHE A 383 -16.27 16.88 -15.21
C PHE A 383 -16.78 17.37 -16.57
N ASP A 384 -16.85 16.49 -17.58
CA ASP A 384 -17.38 16.79 -18.91
C ASP A 384 -18.90 16.54 -19.02
N SER A 385 -19.49 15.84 -18.04
CA SER A 385 -20.91 15.51 -18.04
C SER A 385 -21.74 16.65 -17.41
N PRO A 386 -22.85 17.10 -18.03
CA PRO A 386 -23.75 18.03 -17.37
C PRO A 386 -24.42 17.30 -16.19
N HIS A 387 -23.90 17.50 -14.98
CA HIS A 387 -24.51 16.93 -13.79
C HIS A 387 -25.92 17.50 -13.62
N THR A 388 -26.93 16.65 -13.74
CA THR A 388 -28.27 16.96 -13.25
C THR A 388 -28.18 17.06 -11.73
N ASN A 389 -28.13 18.29 -11.21
CA ASN A 389 -28.19 18.61 -9.78
C ASN A 389 -29.27 17.77 -9.08
N ASN A 390 -28.88 16.75 -8.32
CA ASN A 390 -29.78 16.11 -7.35
C ASN A 390 -29.07 15.41 -6.17
N SER A 391 -27.86 15.83 -5.83
CA SER A 391 -27.29 15.55 -4.52
C SER A 391 -26.32 16.67 -4.14
N LYS A 392 -26.79 17.63 -3.34
CA LYS A 392 -25.86 18.45 -2.56
C LYS A 392 -25.04 17.49 -1.70
N PRO A 393 -23.71 17.62 -1.62
CA PRO A 393 -22.97 16.88 -0.61
C PRO A 393 -23.54 17.27 0.77
N HIS A 394 -23.76 16.27 1.63
CA HIS A 394 -23.95 16.51 3.06
C HIS A 394 -22.72 17.26 3.57
N ARG A 395 -22.84 18.59 3.65
CA ARG A 395 -21.86 19.45 4.32
C ARG A 395 -22.40 19.71 5.73
N PRO A 396 -21.61 19.44 6.78
CA PRO A 396 -21.88 19.97 8.11
C PRO A 396 -21.95 21.50 8.12
#